data_AF-A0A7C3CIG2-F1
#
_entry.id   AF-A0A7C3CIG2-F1
#
_cell.length_a   1.000
_cell.length_b   1.000
_cell.length_c   1.000
_cell.angle_alpha   90.00
_cell.angle_beta   90.00
_cell.angle_gamma   90.00
#
_symmetry.space_group_name_H-M   'P 1'
#
loop_
_entity.id
_entity.type
_entity.pdbx_description
1 polymer ?
#
loop_
_entity_poly.entity_id
_entity_poly.type
_entity_poly.pdbx_seq_one_letter_code
_entity_poly.pdbx_strand_id
1 'polypeptide(L)' 'MAKRNETVKDFYDRSYKKLFSHPGFVKYLLQGFVRMKWVELIDFDKITLQRVSFIDRLFEKKEADLIWKLPLKEGS' A
#
# COMPACT_ATOMS: atom_id res chain seq x y z
N MET A 1 18.31 -26.93 -6.75
CA MET A 1 17.31 -26.86 -5.66
C MET A 1 17.00 -25.39 -5.30
N ALA A 2 16.37 -24.63 -6.21
CA ALA A 2 16.06 -23.20 -5.99
C ALA A 2 14.63 -22.78 -6.41
N LYS A 3 13.80 -23.70 -6.89
CA LYS A 3 12.49 -23.36 -7.51
C LYS A 3 11.30 -23.24 -6.54
N ARG A 4 11.48 -23.57 -5.26
CA ARG A 4 10.38 -23.60 -4.27
C ARG A 4 10.19 -22.28 -3.51
N ASN A 5 11.21 -21.42 -3.46
CA ASN A 5 11.18 -20.21 -2.63
C ASN A 5 10.70 -18.95 -3.37
N GLU A 6 10.92 -18.86 -4.68
CA GLU A 6 10.48 -17.71 -5.50
C GLU A 6 8.95 -17.67 -5.66
N THR A 7 8.33 -18.81 -5.97
CA THR A 7 6.86 -18.93 -6.15
C THR A 7 6.06 -18.58 -4.90
N VAL A 8 6.62 -18.85 -3.72
CA VAL A 8 6.00 -18.53 -2.43
C VAL A 8 6.10 -17.03 -2.12
N LYS A 9 7.24 -16.42 -2.42
CA LYS A 9 7.44 -14.96 -2.27
C LYS A 9 6.46 -14.17 -3.14
N ASP A 10 6.30 -14.57 -4.40
CA ASP A 10 5.38 -13.93 -5.34
C ASP A 10 3.90 -14.11 -4.95
N PHE A 11 3.58 -15.20 -4.23
CA PHE A 11 2.24 -15.41 -3.70
C PHE A 11 1.93 -14.45 -2.54
N TYR A 12 2.86 -14.31 -1.58
CA TYR A 12 2.68 -13.40 -0.46
C TYR A 12 2.65 -11.94 -0.91
N ASP A 13 3.52 -11.54 -1.83
CA ASP A 13 3.56 -10.19 -2.37
C ASP A 13 2.22 -9.79 -3.00
N ARG A 14 1.67 -10.65 -3.86
CA ARG A 14 0.33 -10.45 -4.45
C ARG A 14 -0.80 -10.43 -3.43
N SER A 15 -0.69 -11.26 -2.38
CA SER A 15 -1.69 -11.33 -1.31
C SER A 15 -1.72 -10.06 -0.46
N TYR A 16 -0.54 -9.53 -0.09
CA TYR A 16 -0.42 -8.27 0.63
C TYR A 16 -0.86 -7.08 -0.20
N LYS A 17 -0.51 -7.04 -1.50
CA LYS A 17 -1.02 -6.03 -2.43
C LYS A 17 -2.55 -6.06 -2.53
N LYS A 18 -3.16 -7.25 -2.56
CA LYS A 18 -4.63 -7.37 -2.56
C LYS A 18 -5.26 -6.91 -1.25
N LEU A 19 -4.62 -7.16 -0.12
CA LEU A 19 -5.13 -6.75 1.19
C LEU A 19 -5.08 -5.22 1.33
N PHE A 20 -3.93 -4.62 1.05
CA PHE A 20 -3.70 -3.18 1.22
C PHE A 20 -4.16 -2.31 0.04
N SER A 21 -4.72 -2.89 -1.02
CA SER A 21 -5.49 -2.13 -2.01
C SER A 21 -6.83 -1.64 -1.44
N HIS A 22 -7.26 -2.16 -0.29
CA HIS A 22 -8.48 -1.74 0.39
C HIS A 22 -8.16 -0.67 1.46
N PRO A 23 -8.84 0.49 1.43
CA PRO A 23 -8.54 1.63 2.30
C PRO A 23 -8.69 1.29 3.80
N GLY A 24 -9.63 0.41 4.15
CA GLY A 24 -9.85 0.00 5.55
C GLY A 24 -8.65 -0.70 6.17
N PHE A 25 -7.93 -1.54 5.41
CA PHE A 25 -6.72 -2.20 5.91
C PHE A 25 -5.57 -1.22 6.11
N VAL A 26 -5.44 -0.21 5.25
CA VAL A 26 -4.45 0.86 5.43
C VAL A 26 -4.75 1.69 6.67
N LYS A 27 -6.03 2.01 6.91
CA LYS A 27 -6.48 2.67 8.14
C LYS A 27 -6.11 1.87 9.38
N TYR A 28 -6.48 0.59 9.43
CA TYR A 28 -6.16 -0.27 10.59
C TYR A 28 -4.66 -0.44 10.81
N LEU A 29 -3.87 -0.55 9.73
CA LEU A 29 -2.42 -0.63 9.83
C LEU A 29 -1.83 0.62 10.47
N LEU A 30 -2.21 1.80 9.97
CA LEU A 30 -1.69 3.06 10.49
C LEU A 30 -2.14 3.30 11.94
N GLN A 31 -3.42 3.08 12.25
CA GLN A 31 -3.94 3.26 13.61
C GLN A 31 -3.41 2.22 14.61
N GLY A 32 -3.13 0.99 14.17
CA GLY A 32 -2.68 -0.10 15.03
C GLY A 32 -1.17 -0.08 15.32
N PHE A 33 -0.36 0.36 14.36
CA PHE A 33 1.10 0.24 14.44
C PHE A 33 1.83 1.58 14.52
N VAL A 34 1.27 2.67 13.99
CA VAL A 34 1.95 3.97 13.95
C VAL A 34 1.43 4.86 15.09
N ARG A 35 2.25 5.03 16.13
CA ARG A 35 1.92 5.81 17.34
C ARG A 35 2.25 7.30 17.22
N MET A 36 2.11 7.86 16.03
CA MET A 36 2.46 9.26 15.77
C MET A 36 1.18 10.09 15.62
N LYS A 37 1.17 11.28 16.23
CA LYS A 37 -0.01 12.17 16.28
C LYS A 37 -0.58 12.51 14.90
N TRP A 38 0.25 12.55 13.86
CA TRP A 38 -0.20 12.86 12.49
C TRP A 38 -1.20 11.83 11.95
N VAL A 39 -1.22 10.59 12.46
CA VAL A 39 -2.18 9.56 12.05
C VAL A 39 -3.61 9.95 12.43
N GLU A 40 -3.80 10.63 13.55
CA GLU A 40 -5.11 11.11 14.01
C GLU A 40 -5.64 12.27 13.13
N LEU A 41 -4.71 12.97 12.47
CA LEU A 41 -5.01 14.08 11.58
C LEU A 41 -5.43 13.63 10.18
N ILE A 42 -5.30 12.35 9.84
CA ILE A 42 -5.66 11.83 8.50
C ILE A 42 -7.18 11.80 8.34
N ASP A 43 -7.66 12.29 7.19
CA ASP A 43 -9.03 12.09 6.71
C ASP A 43 -9.11 10.76 5.95
N PHE A 44 -9.35 9.68 6.71
CA PHE A 44 -9.42 8.31 6.17
C PHE A 44 -10.59 8.07 5.21
N ASP A 45 -11.59 8.95 5.15
CA ASP A 45 -12.71 8.80 4.22
C ASP A 45 -12.35 9.33 2.82
N LYS A 46 -11.27 10.12 2.71
CA LYS A 46 -10.78 10.72 1.47
C LYS A 46 -9.46 10.15 0.96
N ILE A 47 -8.98 9.05 1.55
CA ILE A 47 -7.73 8.43 1.11
C ILE A 47 -7.89 7.82 -0.28
N THR A 48 -6.86 7.95 -1.11
CA THR A 48 -6.93 7.48 -2.50
C THR A 48 -5.69 6.69 -2.88
N LEU A 49 -5.91 5.51 -3.45
CA LEU A 49 -4.85 4.71 -4.05
C LEU A 49 -4.43 5.36 -5.36
N GLN A 50 -3.15 5.71 -5.47
CA GLN A 50 -2.58 6.28 -6.68
C GLN A 50 -2.27 5.15 -7.66
N ARG A 51 -2.82 5.24 -8.89
CA ARG A 51 -2.42 4.34 -9.97
C ARG A 51 -1.09 4.82 -10.51
N VAL A 52 -0.01 4.17 -10.07
CA VAL A 52 1.31 4.46 -10.62
C VAL A 52 1.76 3.24 -11.42
N SER A 53 1.81 3.38 -12.74
CA SER A 53 2.38 2.38 -13.63
C SER A 53 3.77 2.85 -14.05
N PHE A 54 4.81 2.35 -13.39
CA PHE A 54 6.18 2.55 -13.85
C PHE A 54 6.51 1.47 -14.87
N ILE A 55 6.77 1.87 -16.11
CA ILE A 55 7.34 0.99 -17.12
C ILE A 55 8.86 1.20 -17.04
N ASP A 56 9.58 0.19 -16.52
CA ASP A 56 11.04 0.19 -16.58
C ASP A 56 11.48 -0.05 -18.04
N ARG A 57 12.64 0.50 -18.46
CA ARG A 57 13.17 0.42 -19.84
C ARG A 57 13.41 -1.03 -20.31
N LEU A 58 13.37 -1.99 -19.40
CA LEU A 58 13.57 -3.42 -19.64
C LEU A 58 12.25 -4.22 -19.84
N PHE A 59 11.08 -3.57 -19.96
CA PHE A 59 9.76 -4.22 -20.08
C PHE A 59 9.40 -5.18 -18.92
N GLU A 60 10.21 -5.23 -17.86
CA GLU A 60 9.79 -5.85 -16.61
C GLU A 60 8.77 -4.93 -15.95
N LYS A 61 7.50 -5.35 -15.94
CA LYS A 61 6.47 -4.77 -15.08
C LYS A 61 6.96 -4.87 -13.63
N LYS A 62 7.58 -3.80 -13.12
CA LYS A 62 7.63 -3.58 -11.69
C LYS A 62 6.19 -3.29 -11.28
N GLU A 63 5.50 -4.32 -10.81
CA GLU A 63 4.23 -4.14 -10.09
C GLU A 63 4.49 -3.10 -9.00
N ALA A 64 4.06 -1.86 -9.24
CA ALA A 64 4.36 -0.77 -8.35
C ALA A 64 3.81 -1.11 -6.95
N ASP A 65 4.66 -0.98 -5.94
CA ASP A 65 4.25 -0.98 -4.55
C ASP A 65 3.11 0.03 -4.39
N LEU A 66 2.03 -0.35 -3.72
CA LEU A 66 0.83 0.46 -3.60
C LEU A 66 1.17 1.84 -3.02
N ILE A 67 0.84 2.91 -3.74
CA ILE A 67 1.04 4.28 -3.26
C ILE A 67 -0.30 4.86 -2.82
N TRP A 68 -0.39 5.26 -1.54
CA TRP A 68 -1.58 5.89 -0.99
C TRP A 68 -1.37 7.38 -0.77
N LYS A 69 -2.33 8.19 -1.20
CA LYS A 69 -2.45 9.61 -0.85
C LYS A 69 -3.39 9.75 0.34
N LEU A 70 -2.88 10.34 1.41
CA LEU A 70 -3.58 10.50 2.69
C LEU A 70 -3.77 12.00 2.97
N PRO A 71 -4.94 12.58 2.64
CA PRO A 71 -5.21 13.96 3.00
C PRO A 71 -5.32 14.11 4.51
N LEU A 72 -4.85 15.24 5.04
CA LEU A 72 -5.10 15.62 6.42
C LEU A 72 -6.46 16.33 6.51
N LYS A 73 -7.12 16.21 7.65
CA LYS A 73 -8.32 17.00 7.97
C LYS A 73 -7.93 18.47 7.97
N GLU A 74 -8.67 19.29 7.23
CA GLU A 74 -8.53 20.74 7.34
C GLU A 74 -8.94 21.17 8.75
N GLY A 75 -8.15 22.07 9.36
CA GLY A 75 -8.41 22.56 10.71
C GLY A 75 -9.80 23.19 10.78
N SER A 76 -10.61 22.73 11.75
CA SER A 76 -11.86 23.38 12.15
C SER A 76 -11.58 24.65 12.94
#